data_AF-A0ABD1F614-F1
#
_entry.id   AF-A0ABD1F614-F1
#
_cell.length_a   1.000
_cell.length_b   1.000
_cell.length_c   1.000
_cell.angle_alpha   90.00
_cell.angle_beta   90.00
_cell.angle_gamma   90.00
#
_symmetry.space_group_name_H-M   'P 1'
#
loop_
_entity.id
_entity.type
_entity.pdbx_description
1 polymer ?
#
loop_
_entity_poly.entity_id
_entity_poly.type
_entity_poly.pdbx_seq_one_letter_code
_entity_poly.pdbx_strand_id
1 'polypeptide(L)'
;MEEEEEEEEDVHDLYQNRIEKRPKFFGEWSEWSPWSPCSRTCGGGVTQQLRHCINRPADSRFVKRQRRRRQDWKPSNECVGLYKRIHLCNTQDCPGNREDFRYEQCAAFNNRPFKGKIYYWEPFYQGKVECALNCRPRGLSFYATLNKTVIDGTPCYRPITSTGKLAAKGTRGVCIDGYCKR
;
A
#
# COMPACT_ATOMS: atom_id res chain seq x y z
N MET A 1 -4.60 -62.99 12.39
CA MET A 1 -5.05 -62.51 11.07
C MET A 1 -5.26 -61.03 11.22
N GLU A 2 -4.17 -60.28 11.23
CA GLU A 2 -4.13 -58.85 10.91
C GLU A 2 -2.78 -58.72 10.21
N GLU A 3 -2.85 -58.47 8.91
CA GLU A 3 -1.70 -58.24 8.04
C GLU A 3 -1.21 -56.81 8.36
N GLU A 4 -0.01 -56.67 8.90
CA GLU A 4 0.69 -55.38 8.90
C GLU A 4 1.22 -55.18 7.48
N GLU A 5 0.41 -54.52 6.64
CA GLU A 5 0.85 -53.97 5.35
C GLU A 5 1.88 -52.87 5.64
N GLU A 6 3.16 -53.23 5.59
CA GLU A 6 4.24 -52.27 5.47
C GLU A 6 4.16 -51.66 4.05
N GLU A 7 3.60 -50.46 3.94
CA GLU A 7 3.68 -49.65 2.72
C GLU A 7 5.15 -49.34 2.42
N GLU A 8 5.80 -50.15 1.58
CA GLU A 8 7.02 -49.74 0.87
C GLU A 8 6.64 -48.59 -0.07
N GLU A 9 6.68 -47.34 0.42
CA GLU A 9 6.60 -46.16 -0.45
C GLU A 9 7.76 -46.23 -1.45
N ASP A 10 7.41 -46.43 -2.73
CA ASP A 10 8.37 -46.54 -3.82
C ASP A 10 9.30 -45.32 -3.80
N VAL A 11 10.59 -45.58 -3.60
CA VAL A 11 11.65 -44.58 -3.60
C VAL A 11 11.64 -43.77 -4.91
N HIS A 12 11.19 -44.38 -6.02
CA HIS A 12 10.95 -43.69 -7.28
C HIS A 12 9.84 -42.65 -7.15
N ASP A 13 8.68 -43.00 -6.60
CA ASP A 13 7.56 -42.09 -6.42
C ASP A 13 7.88 -40.98 -5.43
N LEU A 14 8.62 -41.26 -4.36
CA LEU A 14 9.15 -40.23 -3.46
C LEU A 14 10.11 -39.27 -4.17
N TYR A 15 10.93 -39.78 -5.08
CA TYR A 15 11.85 -38.97 -5.87
C TYR A 15 11.11 -38.11 -6.91
N GLN A 16 10.14 -38.68 -7.63
CA GLN A 16 9.31 -37.95 -8.59
C GLN A 16 8.47 -36.87 -7.91
N ASN A 17 7.81 -37.20 -6.80
CA ASN A 17 7.06 -36.24 -5.98
C ASN A 17 7.95 -35.07 -5.50
N ARG A 18 9.21 -35.34 -5.16
CA ARG A 18 10.17 -34.30 -4.75
C ARG A 18 10.61 -33.41 -5.93
N ILE A 19 10.68 -33.96 -7.15
CA ILE A 19 10.99 -33.21 -8.37
C ILE A 19 9.79 -32.36 -8.80
N GLU A 20 8.59 -32.90 -8.78
CA GLU A 20 7.36 -32.19 -9.16
C GLU A 20 7.03 -31.04 -8.21
N LYS A 21 7.30 -31.21 -6.91
CA LYS A 21 7.12 -30.16 -5.90
C LYS A 21 8.18 -29.05 -5.95
N ARG A 22 9.21 -29.15 -6.81
CA ARG A 22 10.18 -28.05 -7.01
C ARG A 22 9.56 -26.95 -7.87
N PRO A 23 9.54 -25.69 -7.40
CA PRO A 23 9.05 -24.58 -8.20
C PRO A 23 9.95 -24.40 -9.42
N LYS A 24 9.33 -24.53 -10.59
CA LYS A 24 9.97 -24.29 -11.89
C LYS A 24 10.30 -22.80 -12.08
N PHE A 25 9.66 -21.93 -11.31
CA PHE A 25 9.84 -20.49 -11.33
C PHE A 25 10.07 -19.93 -9.93
N PHE A 26 10.60 -18.70 -9.87
CA PHE A 26 10.66 -17.89 -8.66
C PHE A 26 10.21 -16.46 -8.96
N GLY A 27 9.63 -15.81 -7.94
CA GLY A 27 9.29 -14.40 -8.00
C GLY A 27 10.55 -13.54 -7.94
N GLU A 28 10.79 -12.75 -8.98
CA GLU A 28 11.79 -11.68 -9.00
C GLU A 28 11.09 -10.34 -9.18
N TRP A 29 11.52 -9.32 -8.45
CA TRP A 29 11.04 -7.97 -8.70
C TRP A 29 11.62 -7.43 -10.01
N SER A 30 10.78 -6.87 -10.87
CA SER A 30 11.27 -6.08 -12.00
C SER A 30 12.02 -4.81 -11.53
N GLU A 31 12.68 -4.15 -12.48
CA GLU A 31 13.23 -2.82 -12.23
C GLU A 31 12.11 -1.85 -11.83
N TRP A 32 12.45 -0.88 -11.00
CA TRP A 32 11.52 0.19 -10.68
C TRP A 32 11.19 0.99 -11.94
N SER A 33 9.93 1.33 -12.12
CA SER A 33 9.52 2.31 -13.12
C SER A 33 10.24 3.63 -12.89
N PRO A 34 10.29 4.53 -13.89
CA PRO A 34 10.57 5.93 -13.64
C PRO A 34 9.58 6.49 -12.61
N TRP A 35 9.99 7.55 -11.89
CA TRP A 35 9.10 8.31 -11.03
C TRP A 35 7.98 8.93 -11.88
N SER A 36 6.74 8.81 -11.41
CA SER A 36 5.63 9.54 -12.03
C SER A 36 5.84 11.05 -11.88
N PRO A 37 5.22 11.88 -12.74
CA PRO A 37 5.05 13.30 -12.42
C PRO A 37 4.43 13.47 -11.02
N CYS A 38 4.74 14.57 -10.36
CA CYS A 38 4.12 14.89 -9.08
C CYS A 38 2.60 15.05 -9.27
N SER A 39 1.80 14.45 -8.38
CA SER A 39 0.34 14.53 -8.46
C SER A 39 -0.20 15.96 -8.34
N ARG A 40 0.61 16.90 -7.81
CA ARG A 40 0.28 18.32 -7.68
C ARG A 40 1.49 19.19 -7.98
N THR A 41 1.25 20.46 -8.26
CA THR A 41 2.29 21.48 -8.48
C THR A 41 2.56 22.34 -7.25
N CYS A 42 1.77 22.22 -6.18
CA CYS A 42 1.92 22.91 -4.90
C CYS A 42 1.07 22.21 -3.81
N GLY A 43 1.20 22.64 -2.56
CA GLY A 43 0.38 22.21 -1.42
C GLY A 43 0.66 20.79 -0.93
N GLY A 44 1.76 20.19 -1.39
CA GLY A 44 2.09 18.79 -1.16
C GLY A 44 1.37 17.87 -2.15
N GLY A 45 2.15 17.21 -2.99
CA GLY A 45 1.74 16.10 -3.84
C GLY A 45 2.63 14.89 -3.62
N VAL A 46 2.38 13.82 -4.38
CA VAL A 46 3.17 12.59 -4.37
C VAL A 46 3.62 12.22 -5.75
N THR A 47 4.85 11.74 -5.83
CA THR A 47 5.36 10.99 -6.98
C THR A 47 5.49 9.53 -6.57
N GLN A 48 5.23 8.62 -7.51
CA GLN A 48 5.27 7.18 -7.26
C GLN A 48 6.17 6.46 -8.25
N GLN A 49 6.82 5.41 -7.76
CA GLN A 49 7.45 4.36 -8.55
C GLN A 49 6.78 3.04 -8.25
N LEU A 50 6.59 2.25 -9.31
CA LEU A 50 6.01 0.94 -9.24
C LEU A 50 7.00 -0.09 -9.78
N ARG A 51 6.91 -1.31 -9.28
CA ARG A 51 7.53 -2.48 -9.87
C ARG A 51 6.54 -3.63 -9.83
N HIS A 52 6.72 -4.59 -10.71
CA HIS A 52 5.85 -5.75 -10.82
C HIS A 52 6.65 -7.02 -10.51
N CYS A 53 5.96 -8.02 -9.97
CA CYS A 53 6.56 -9.32 -9.73
C CYS A 53 6.61 -10.10 -11.05
N ILE A 54 7.81 -10.50 -11.48
CA ILE A 54 8.03 -11.32 -12.67
C ILE A 54 8.40 -12.75 -12.26
N ASN A 55 7.85 -13.73 -12.97
CA ASN A 55 8.20 -15.13 -12.78
C ASN A 55 9.42 -15.46 -13.63
N ARG A 56 10.51 -15.88 -12.97
CA ARG A 56 11.76 -16.26 -13.63
C ARG A 56 12.00 -17.76 -13.50
N PRO A 57 12.51 -18.44 -14.54
CA PRO A 57 12.84 -19.86 -14.45
C PRO A 57 13.90 -20.12 -13.38
N ALA A 58 13.65 -21.11 -12.52
CA ALA A 58 14.60 -21.53 -11.50
C ALA A 58 15.71 -22.40 -12.12
N ASP A 59 16.69 -21.76 -12.77
CA ASP A 59 17.84 -22.46 -13.36
C ASP A 59 18.88 -22.87 -12.28
N SER A 60 19.84 -23.72 -12.66
CA SER A 60 20.90 -24.16 -11.74
C SER A 60 21.79 -23.01 -11.23
N ARG A 61 21.84 -21.86 -11.92
CA ARG A 61 22.58 -20.67 -11.47
C ARG A 61 21.83 -19.93 -10.36
N PHE A 62 20.50 -19.85 -10.44
CA PHE A 62 19.64 -19.30 -9.40
C PHE A 62 19.81 -20.07 -8.08
N VAL A 63 19.75 -21.41 -8.12
CA VAL A 63 19.93 -22.27 -6.94
C VAL A 63 21.32 -22.08 -6.31
N LYS A 64 22.38 -21.95 -7.12
CA LYS A 64 23.74 -21.67 -6.63
C LYS A 64 23.87 -20.29 -5.98
N ARG A 65 23.22 -19.25 -6.53
CA ARG A 65 23.18 -17.89 -5.94
C ARG A 65 22.46 -17.84 -4.59
N GLN A 66 21.33 -18.55 -4.48
CA GLN A 66 20.55 -18.64 -3.24
C GLN A 66 21.33 -19.35 -2.13
N ARG A 67 21.97 -20.50 -2.43
CA ARG A 67 22.82 -21.22 -1.46
C ARG A 67 23.95 -20.38 -0.88
N ARG A 68 24.54 -19.47 -1.67
CA ARG A 68 25.57 -18.53 -1.21
C ARG A 68 25.07 -17.48 -0.21
N ARG A 69 23.77 -17.14 -0.25
CA ARG A 69 23.18 -16.13 0.65
C ARG A 69 22.82 -16.68 2.04
N ARG A 70 22.99 -17.99 2.31
CA ARG A 70 22.57 -18.67 3.56
C ARG A 70 21.16 -18.27 4.02
N GLN A 71 20.28 -18.00 3.05
CA GLN A 71 18.91 -17.61 3.32
C GLN A 71 18.05 -18.85 3.10
N ASP A 72 17.24 -19.21 4.10
CA ASP A 72 16.24 -20.28 4.00
C ASP A 72 15.15 -19.86 3.01
N TRP A 73 15.50 -19.90 1.73
CA TRP A 73 14.62 -19.53 0.63
C TRP A 73 13.73 -20.71 0.29
N LYS A 74 12.47 -20.63 0.73
CA LYS A 74 11.41 -21.47 0.18
C LYS A 74 11.13 -20.97 -1.24
N PRO A 75 11.29 -21.82 -2.26
CA PRO A 75 11.01 -21.39 -3.62
C PRO A 75 9.51 -21.05 -3.74
N SER A 76 9.23 -19.83 -4.18
CA SER A 76 7.88 -19.28 -4.34
C SER A 76 7.84 -18.39 -5.59
N ASN A 77 6.70 -18.38 -6.26
CA ASN A 77 6.41 -17.45 -7.36
C ASN A 77 6.07 -16.04 -6.84
N GLU A 78 6.00 -15.86 -5.52
CA GLU A 78 5.68 -14.58 -4.90
C GLU A 78 6.94 -13.76 -4.63
N CYS A 79 6.87 -12.48 -4.95
CA CYS A 79 7.92 -11.54 -4.62
C CYS A 79 7.72 -10.97 -3.21
N VAL A 80 8.71 -11.14 -2.34
CA VAL A 80 8.70 -10.56 -1.00
C VAL A 80 9.23 -9.12 -1.04
N GLY A 81 8.48 -8.18 -0.48
CA GLY A 81 8.89 -6.77 -0.34
C GLY A 81 7.91 -5.77 -0.95
N LEU A 82 8.30 -4.49 -1.00
CA LEU A 82 7.44 -3.40 -1.44
C LEU A 82 7.24 -3.40 -2.97
N TYR A 83 6.02 -3.29 -3.47
CA TYR A 83 5.76 -3.15 -4.92
C TYR A 83 5.65 -1.68 -5.38
N LYS A 84 5.50 -0.75 -4.43
CA LYS A 84 5.27 0.68 -4.63
C LYS A 84 6.17 1.51 -3.71
N ARG A 85 6.74 2.59 -4.24
CA ARG A 85 7.45 3.64 -3.49
C ARG A 85 6.76 4.97 -3.75
N ILE A 86 6.62 5.79 -2.71
CA ILE A 86 5.99 7.10 -2.78
C ILE A 86 6.90 8.12 -2.11
N HIS A 87 7.12 9.25 -2.77
CA HIS A 87 7.85 10.39 -2.22
C HIS A 87 6.99 11.65 -2.29
N LEU A 88 7.12 12.49 -1.28
CA LEU A 88 6.55 13.82 -1.23
C LEU A 88 7.22 14.73 -2.27
N CYS A 89 6.42 15.53 -2.97
CA CYS A 89 6.89 16.51 -3.94
C CYS A 89 6.01 17.77 -3.88
N ASN A 90 6.55 18.89 -4.38
CA ASN A 90 5.85 20.17 -4.45
C ASN A 90 5.19 20.61 -3.11
N THR A 91 5.98 20.58 -2.05
CA THR A 91 5.56 20.86 -0.66
C THR A 91 5.41 22.34 -0.32
N GLN A 92 5.77 23.24 -1.24
CA GLN A 92 5.51 24.66 -1.11
C GLN A 92 4.01 24.94 -1.01
N ASP A 93 3.62 25.94 -0.23
CA ASP A 93 2.22 26.37 -0.17
C ASP A 93 1.74 26.84 -1.55
N CYS A 94 0.47 26.60 -1.87
CA CYS A 94 -0.11 27.03 -3.13
C CYS A 94 -0.31 28.56 -3.16
N PRO A 95 -0.06 29.24 -4.28
CA PRO A 95 -0.37 30.67 -4.40
C PRO A 95 -1.89 30.89 -4.37
N GLY A 96 -2.32 31.82 -3.50
CA GLY A 96 -3.73 32.13 -3.24
C GLY A 96 -4.34 31.31 -2.08
N ASN A 97 -5.55 31.67 -1.66
CA ASN A 97 -6.31 30.92 -0.66
C ASN A 97 -6.98 29.68 -1.28
N ARG A 98 -6.16 28.79 -1.87
CA ARG A 98 -6.66 27.61 -2.60
C ARG A 98 -6.93 26.45 -1.66
N GLU A 99 -8.07 25.82 -1.93
CA GLU A 99 -8.75 24.81 -1.13
C GLU A 99 -7.85 23.62 -0.78
N ASP A 100 -8.05 23.10 0.43
CA ASP A 100 -7.39 21.89 0.92
C ASP A 100 -7.67 20.71 -0.04
N PHE A 101 -6.70 19.87 -0.37
CA PHE A 101 -6.94 18.69 -1.22
C PHE A 101 -8.02 17.74 -0.65
N ARG A 102 -8.15 17.72 0.68
CA ARG A 102 -9.22 17.01 1.36
C ARG A 102 -10.59 17.69 1.10
N TYR A 103 -10.60 19.00 0.90
CA TYR A 103 -11.79 19.77 0.53
C TYR A 103 -12.34 19.31 -0.82
N GLU A 104 -11.49 19.25 -1.85
CA GLU A 104 -11.87 18.77 -3.19
C GLU A 104 -12.47 17.35 -3.13
N GLN A 105 -11.87 16.46 -2.32
CA GLN A 105 -12.37 15.10 -2.13
C GLN A 105 -13.73 15.05 -1.42
N CYS A 106 -13.97 15.88 -0.39
CA CYS A 106 -15.28 15.99 0.24
C CYS A 106 -16.31 16.62 -0.74
N ALA A 107 -15.91 17.66 -1.47
CA ALA A 107 -16.76 18.39 -2.40
C ALA A 107 -17.22 17.51 -3.58
N ALA A 108 -16.45 16.48 -3.95
CA ALA A 108 -16.87 15.48 -4.93
C ALA A 108 -18.17 14.73 -4.57
N PHE A 109 -18.56 14.74 -3.28
CA PHE A 109 -19.81 14.17 -2.77
C PHE A 109 -20.94 15.21 -2.63
N ASN A 110 -20.69 16.48 -2.95
CA ASN A 110 -21.75 17.50 -2.98
C ASN A 110 -22.82 17.09 -4.00
N ASN A 111 -24.07 17.46 -3.72
CA ASN A 111 -25.23 17.12 -4.56
C ASN A 111 -25.50 15.61 -4.73
N ARG A 112 -24.80 14.74 -3.98
CA ARG A 112 -25.12 13.32 -3.88
C ARG A 112 -25.95 13.05 -2.62
N PRO A 113 -27.05 12.28 -2.71
CA PRO A 113 -27.87 11.98 -1.55
C PRO A 113 -27.10 11.10 -0.55
N PHE A 114 -26.99 11.55 0.70
CA PHE A 114 -26.49 10.81 1.84
C PHE A 114 -27.63 10.58 2.83
N LYS A 115 -28.02 9.32 3.02
CA LYS A 115 -29.20 8.94 3.83
C LYS A 115 -30.47 9.72 3.43
N GLY A 116 -30.70 9.86 2.13
CA GLY A 116 -31.89 10.54 1.58
C GLY A 116 -31.86 12.06 1.59
N LYS A 117 -30.76 12.71 2.02
CA LYS A 117 -30.61 14.17 2.02
C LYS A 117 -29.37 14.61 1.26
N ILE A 118 -29.45 15.77 0.63
CA ILE A 118 -28.31 16.38 -0.05
C ILE A 118 -27.58 17.31 0.92
N TYR A 119 -26.25 17.25 0.91
CA TYR A 119 -25.39 18.08 1.74
C TYR A 119 -24.28 18.72 0.91
N TYR A 120 -23.73 19.81 1.45
CA TYR A 120 -22.48 20.40 1.01
C TYR A 120 -21.42 20.10 2.06
N TRP A 121 -20.40 19.37 1.66
CA TRP A 121 -19.42 18.77 2.55
C TRP A 121 -18.16 19.64 2.65
N GLU A 122 -17.57 19.64 3.83
CA GLU A 122 -16.26 20.22 4.10
C GLU A 122 -15.42 19.25 4.97
N PRO A 123 -14.08 19.34 4.93
CA PRO A 123 -13.21 18.47 5.69
C PRO A 123 -13.43 18.49 7.20
N PHE A 124 -13.30 17.32 7.83
CA PHE A 124 -13.26 17.18 9.29
C PHE A 124 -11.96 16.50 9.74
N TYR A 125 -10.99 17.28 10.21
CA TYR A 125 -9.64 16.78 10.57
C TYR A 125 -9.56 16.07 11.93
N GLN A 126 -10.59 16.20 12.77
CA GLN A 126 -10.61 15.62 14.13
C GLN A 126 -11.24 14.21 14.17
N GLY A 127 -11.42 13.57 13.02
CA GLY A 127 -11.93 12.20 12.93
C GLY A 127 -10.97 11.18 13.56
N LYS A 128 -11.50 10.00 13.95
CA LYS A 128 -10.70 8.93 14.58
C LYS A 128 -9.54 8.44 13.71
N VAL A 129 -9.78 8.34 12.40
CA VAL A 129 -8.78 7.94 11.41
C VAL A 129 -8.54 9.14 10.50
N GLU A 130 -7.43 9.85 10.72
CA GLU A 130 -7.12 11.10 10.01
C GLU A 130 -7.07 10.91 8.49
N CYS A 131 -6.53 9.79 8.01
CA CYS A 131 -6.43 9.49 6.58
C CYS A 131 -7.66 8.80 5.98
N ALA A 132 -8.78 8.73 6.71
CA ALA A 132 -10.09 8.46 6.13
C ALA A 132 -10.71 9.78 5.63
N LEU A 133 -11.61 9.71 4.65
CA LEU A 133 -12.28 10.90 4.12
C LEU A 133 -13.43 11.30 5.04
N ASN A 134 -13.06 11.92 6.16
CA ASN A 134 -13.99 12.47 7.13
C ASN A 134 -14.46 13.86 6.67
N CYS A 135 -15.76 14.00 6.47
CA CYS A 135 -16.39 15.23 6.02
C CYS A 135 -17.56 15.60 6.94
N ARG A 136 -17.73 16.88 7.23
CA ARG A 136 -18.90 17.41 7.93
C ARG A 136 -19.77 18.21 6.95
N PRO A 137 -21.11 18.16 7.04
CA PRO A 137 -21.94 19.07 6.27
C PRO A 137 -21.78 20.50 6.78
N ARG A 138 -21.75 21.47 5.87
CA ARG A 138 -21.73 22.90 6.20
C ARG A 138 -22.90 23.24 7.13
N GLY A 139 -22.59 23.87 8.25
CA GLY A 139 -23.57 24.31 9.25
C GLY A 139 -24.11 23.21 10.18
N LEU A 140 -23.64 21.97 10.09
CA LEU A 140 -24.04 20.87 10.98
C LEU A 140 -22.85 20.39 11.82
N SER A 141 -23.15 19.86 13.01
CA SER A 141 -22.13 19.46 14.00
C SER A 141 -21.60 18.04 13.84
N PHE A 142 -22.32 17.18 13.10
CA PHE A 142 -21.88 15.81 12.86
C PHE A 142 -20.91 15.72 11.68
N TYR A 143 -20.08 14.68 11.67
CA TYR A 143 -19.29 14.30 10.51
C TYR A 143 -19.64 12.88 10.07
N ALA A 144 -19.34 12.57 8.81
CA ALA A 144 -19.43 11.24 8.24
C ALA A 144 -18.12 10.90 7.54
N THR A 145 -17.76 9.62 7.55
CA THR A 145 -16.64 9.10 6.76
C THR A 145 -17.19 8.67 5.39
N LEU A 146 -16.97 9.49 4.36
CA LEU A 146 -17.52 9.28 3.01
C LEU A 146 -16.71 8.27 2.20
N ASN A 147 -15.43 8.09 2.54
CA ASN A 147 -14.55 7.07 1.97
C ASN A 147 -13.57 6.55 3.03
N LYS A 148 -13.19 5.27 2.92
CA LYS A 148 -12.27 4.59 3.84
C LYS A 148 -10.88 5.25 3.87
N THR A 149 -10.43 5.73 2.71
CA THR A 149 -9.15 6.41 2.56
C THR A 149 -9.34 7.71 1.79
N VAL A 150 -8.54 8.71 2.13
CA VAL A 150 -8.26 9.84 1.24
C VAL A 150 -7.29 9.39 0.14
N ILE A 151 -7.22 10.17 -0.94
CA ILE A 151 -6.26 9.93 -2.02
C ILE A 151 -4.83 10.04 -1.47
N ASP A 152 -3.95 9.11 -1.87
CA ASP A 152 -2.54 9.14 -1.51
C ASP A 152 -1.93 10.51 -1.85
N GLY A 153 -1.17 11.09 -0.92
CA GLY A 153 -0.67 12.46 -1.05
C GLY A 153 -1.44 13.51 -0.27
N THR A 154 -2.62 13.17 0.27
CA THR A 154 -3.37 14.10 1.11
C THR A 154 -2.60 14.45 2.39
N PRO A 155 -2.44 15.74 2.72
CA PRO A 155 -1.79 16.16 3.95
C PRO A 155 -2.47 15.59 5.21
N CYS A 156 -1.63 15.27 6.20
CA CYS A 156 -2.03 14.90 7.54
C CYS A 156 -1.02 15.47 8.56
N TYR A 157 -1.39 15.49 9.84
CA TYR A 157 -0.71 16.27 10.86
C TYR A 157 -0.30 15.46 12.10
N ARG A 158 -0.34 14.13 12.01
CA ARG A 158 0.13 13.22 13.07
C ARG A 158 0.70 11.91 12.51
N PRO A 159 1.78 11.96 11.71
CA PRO A 159 2.34 10.78 11.06
C PRO A 159 2.98 9.80 12.04
N ILE A 160 2.98 8.52 11.65
CA ILE A 160 3.75 7.48 12.29
C ILE A 160 5.21 7.63 11.84
N THR A 161 6.11 7.71 12.81
CA THR A 161 7.56 7.80 12.59
C THR A 161 8.15 6.46 12.16
N SER A 162 9.40 6.46 11.66
CA SER A 162 10.12 5.23 11.28
C SER A 162 10.25 4.20 12.41
N THR A 163 10.14 4.64 13.67
CA THR A 163 10.16 3.76 14.85
C THR A 163 8.79 3.20 15.24
N GLY A 164 7.74 3.47 14.45
CA GLY A 164 6.36 3.06 14.73
C GLY A 164 5.63 3.94 15.74
N LYS A 165 6.28 4.97 16.30
CA LYS A 165 5.66 5.91 17.24
C LYS A 165 4.94 7.05 16.53
N LEU A 166 3.84 7.53 17.09
CA LEU A 166 3.15 8.74 16.60
C LEU A 166 4.02 9.98 16.83
N ALA A 167 4.14 10.81 15.79
CA ALA A 167 4.79 12.12 15.90
C ALA A 167 3.97 13.09 16.75
N ALA A 168 4.58 14.22 17.12
CA ALA A 168 3.90 15.30 17.81
C ALA A 168 2.68 15.78 17.00
N LYS A 169 1.58 16.12 17.68
CA LYS A 169 0.38 16.67 17.03
C LYS A 169 0.76 17.95 16.28
N GLY A 170 0.36 18.07 15.02
CA GLY A 170 0.75 19.17 14.13
C GLY A 170 1.96 18.86 13.24
N THR A 171 2.66 17.74 13.45
CA THR A 171 3.76 17.34 12.56
C THR A 171 3.21 17.02 11.18
N ARG A 172 3.61 17.77 10.15
CA ARG A 172 3.20 17.52 8.77
C ARG A 172 3.65 16.13 8.30
N GLY A 173 2.74 15.45 7.62
CA GLY A 173 2.93 14.15 6.97
C GLY A 173 1.95 13.99 5.82
N VAL A 174 1.92 12.78 5.26
CA VAL A 174 1.08 12.45 4.11
C VAL A 174 0.35 11.13 4.31
N CYS A 175 -0.91 11.09 3.88
CA CYS A 175 -1.70 9.87 3.83
C CYS A 175 -1.22 8.97 2.69
N ILE A 176 -0.86 7.73 3.03
CA ILE A 176 -0.44 6.67 2.12
C ILE A 176 -1.11 5.37 2.56
N ASP A 177 -1.91 4.77 1.68
CA ASP A 177 -2.68 3.55 1.96
C ASP A 177 -3.54 3.66 3.23
N GLY A 178 -4.09 4.86 3.50
CA GLY A 178 -4.92 5.12 4.69
C GLY A 178 -4.15 5.35 5.99
N TYR A 179 -2.82 5.40 5.96
CA TYR A 179 -1.98 5.71 7.11
C TYR A 179 -1.28 7.05 6.94
N CYS A 180 -1.23 7.86 7.99
CA CYS A 180 -0.43 9.08 8.00
C CYS A 180 1.05 8.71 8.20
N LYS A 181 1.89 8.99 7.21
CA LYS A 181 3.32 8.67 7.19
C LYS A 181 4.16 9.94 7.08
N ARG A 182 5.37 9.89 7.59
CA ARG A 182 6.36 10.98 7.51
C ARG A 182 7.27 10.79 6.31
#